data_AF-A0A2G2P3Q9-F1
#
_entry.id   AF-A0A2G2P3Q9-F1
#
_cell.length_a   1.000
_cell.length_b   1.000
_cell.length_c   1.000
_cell.angle_alpha   90.00
_cell.angle_beta   90.00
_cell.angle_gamma   90.00
#
_symmetry.space_group_name_H-M   'P 1'
#
loop_
_entity.id
_entity.type
_entity.pdbx_description
1 polymer ?
#
loop_
_entity_poly.entity_id
_entity_poly.type
_entity_poly.pdbx_seq_one_letter_code
_entity_poly.pdbx_strand_id
1 'polypeptide(L)'
;MLNNNNPMKTQKQLNRLQKIHQYIKVANTGSPNEFANKLNLSESQLYNILDDLKIKGFPISYSRKLNSYIYNEDCELEIIYSVKLLTRNEKIKIAGCTIKNYFTPMQLEWRKLY
;
A
#
# COMPACT_ATOMS: atom_id res chain seq x y z
N MET A 1 -27.62 -2.58 -3.08
CA MET A 1 -26.40 -2.23 -3.85
C MET A 1 -25.28 -3.14 -3.40
N LEU A 2 -24.97 -4.19 -4.18
CA LEU A 2 -23.95 -5.18 -3.82
C LEU A 2 -22.55 -4.55 -3.96
N ASN A 3 -21.84 -4.49 -2.84
CA ASN A 3 -20.44 -4.08 -2.74
C ASN A 3 -19.58 -5.05 -3.56
N ASN A 4 -19.22 -4.66 -4.78
CA ASN A 4 -18.46 -5.46 -5.76
C ASN A 4 -16.97 -5.56 -5.40
N ASN A 5 -16.66 -6.08 -4.21
CA ASN A 5 -15.30 -6.46 -3.82
C ASN A 5 -14.98 -7.86 -4.36
N ASN A 6 -14.65 -7.92 -5.66
CA ASN A 6 -14.19 -9.14 -6.30
C ASN A 6 -12.77 -9.48 -5.80
N PRO A 7 -12.49 -10.65 -5.19
CA PRO A 7 -11.19 -10.96 -4.59
C PRO A 7 -10.01 -10.90 -5.57
N MET A 8 -10.26 -11.13 -6.86
CA MET A 8 -9.26 -10.95 -7.92
C MET A 8 -8.88 -9.48 -8.18
N LYS A 9 -9.79 -8.53 -7.93
CA LYS A 9 -9.52 -7.09 -8.08
C LYS A 9 -8.61 -6.59 -6.96
N THR A 10 -8.78 -7.09 -5.73
CA THR A 10 -7.99 -6.70 -4.56
C THR A 10 -6.52 -7.07 -4.70
N GLN A 11 -6.22 -8.26 -5.25
CA GLN A 11 -4.84 -8.70 -5.48
C GLN A 11 -4.10 -7.81 -6.49
N LYS A 12 -4.78 -7.34 -7.55
CA LYS A 12 -4.19 -6.44 -8.54
C LYS A 12 -3.83 -5.08 -7.94
N GLN A 13 -4.67 -4.55 -7.06
CA GLN A 13 -4.40 -3.28 -6.38
C GLN A 13 -3.21 -3.41 -5.41
N LEU A 14 -3.14 -4.53 -4.67
CA LEU A 14 -2.02 -4.80 -3.77
C LEU A 14 -0.68 -4.86 -4.52
N ASN A 15 -0.63 -5.64 -5.60
CA ASN A 15 0.55 -5.76 -6.45
C ASN A 15 0.97 -4.42 -7.05
N ARG A 16 0.00 -3.57 -7.42
CA ARG A 16 0.27 -2.24 -7.93
C ARG A 16 0.92 -1.35 -6.86
N LEU A 17 0.41 -1.38 -5.64
CA LEU A 17 0.97 -0.61 -4.53
C LEU A 17 2.41 -1.05 -4.21
N GLN A 18 2.66 -2.36 -4.18
CA GLN A 18 4.01 -2.90 -4.01
C GLN A 18 4.95 -2.46 -5.12
N LYS A 19 4.51 -2.50 -6.39
CA LYS A 19 5.33 -2.03 -7.52
C LYS A 19 5.65 -0.54 -7.39
N ILE A 20 4.66 0.30 -7.05
CA ILE A 20 4.86 1.73 -6.83
C ILE A 20 5.96 1.95 -5.77
N HIS A 21 5.85 1.28 -4.63
CA HIS A 21 6.83 1.37 -3.56
C HIS A 21 8.24 0.96 -4.03
N GLN A 22 8.37 -0.17 -4.72
CA GLN A 22 9.65 -0.65 -5.25
C GLN A 22 10.29 0.36 -6.22
N TYR A 23 9.52 0.91 -7.16
CA TYR A 23 10.03 1.89 -8.12
C TYR A 23 10.49 3.20 -7.47
N ILE A 24 9.76 3.69 -6.47
CA ILE A 24 10.14 4.90 -5.71
C ILE A 24 11.38 4.63 -4.85
N LYS A 25 11.46 3.45 -4.22
CA LYS A 25 12.59 3.06 -3.36
C LYS A 25 13.92 3.03 -4.13
N VAL A 26 13.91 2.59 -5.38
CA VAL A 26 15.10 2.57 -6.24
C VAL A 26 15.25 3.80 -7.14
N ALA A 27 14.39 4.82 -6.98
CA ALA A 27 14.37 6.03 -7.80
C ALA A 27 14.35 5.77 -9.33
N ASN A 28 13.57 4.76 -9.76
CA ASN A 28 13.45 4.36 -11.17
C ASN A 28 12.02 4.52 -11.72
N THR A 29 11.35 5.59 -11.29
CA THR A 29 10.00 5.91 -11.79
C THR A 29 10.05 6.50 -13.19
N GLY A 30 11.07 7.31 -13.51
CA GLY A 30 11.05 8.21 -14.66
C GLY A 30 10.10 9.40 -14.43
N SER A 31 9.78 10.10 -15.52
CA SER A 31 8.79 11.18 -15.52
C SER A 31 7.41 10.66 -15.09
N PRO A 32 6.49 11.54 -14.62
CA PRO A 32 5.15 11.12 -14.21
C PRO A 32 4.41 10.31 -15.27
N ASN A 33 4.53 10.70 -16.55
CA ASN A 33 3.93 9.98 -17.68
C ASN A 33 4.54 8.58 -17.84
N GLU A 34 5.87 8.45 -17.81
CA GLU A 34 6.56 7.16 -17.90
C GLU A 34 6.19 6.25 -16.73
N PHE A 35 6.09 6.81 -15.53
CA PHE A 35 5.73 6.04 -14.34
C PHE A 35 4.28 5.53 -14.40
N ALA A 36 3.35 6.38 -14.86
CA ALA A 36 1.96 5.98 -15.07
C ALA A 36 1.86 4.85 -16.12
N ASN A 37 2.58 4.99 -17.24
CA ASN A 37 2.62 3.97 -18.29
C ASN A 37 3.22 2.64 -17.79
N LYS A 38 4.32 2.66 -17.03
CA LYS A 38 4.92 1.46 -16.39
C LYS A 38 3.92 0.70 -15.52
N LEU A 39 2.99 1.42 -14.88
CA LEU A 39 1.97 0.86 -13.99
C LEU A 39 0.63 0.56 -14.69
N ASN A 40 0.54 0.80 -16.00
CA ASN A 40 -0.70 0.76 -16.78
C ASN A 40 -1.81 1.60 -16.12
N LEU A 41 -1.48 2.86 -15.82
CA LEU A 41 -2.34 3.87 -15.22
C LEU A 41 -2.39 5.12 -16.10
N SER A 42 -3.45 5.92 -15.96
CA SER A 42 -3.38 7.32 -16.42
C SER A 42 -2.58 8.17 -15.43
N GLU A 43 -2.06 9.31 -15.88
CA GLU A 43 -1.36 10.25 -15.00
C GLU A 43 -2.23 10.67 -13.80
N SER A 44 -3.51 10.99 -14.03
CA SER A 44 -4.44 11.36 -12.95
C SER A 44 -4.60 10.25 -11.90
N GLN A 45 -4.66 8.99 -12.33
CA GLN A 45 -4.74 7.85 -11.39
C GLN A 45 -3.45 7.71 -10.60
N LEU A 46 -2.29 7.88 -11.23
CA LEU A 46 -1.01 7.89 -10.54
C LEU A 46 -0.98 9.01 -9.48
N TYR A 47 -1.37 10.23 -9.84
CA TYR A 47 -1.42 11.34 -8.89
C TYR A 47 -2.35 11.07 -7.71
N ASN A 48 -3.53 10.50 -7.94
CA ASN A 48 -4.46 10.13 -6.87
C ASN A 48 -3.82 9.11 -5.90
N ILE A 49 -3.09 8.12 -6.42
CA ILE A 49 -2.44 7.11 -5.58
C ILE A 49 -1.28 7.74 -4.79
N LEU A 50 -0.48 8.59 -5.43
CA LEU A 50 0.63 9.28 -4.77
C LEU A 50 0.13 10.24 -3.68
N ASP A 51 -0.99 10.92 -3.92
CA ASP A 51 -1.62 11.81 -2.95
C ASP A 51 -2.18 11.02 -1.75
N ASP A 52 -2.88 9.91 -2.01
CA ASP A 52 -3.36 9.01 -0.95
C ASP A 52 -2.20 8.43 -0.11
N LEU A 53 -1.06 8.11 -0.75
CA LEU A 53 0.15 7.69 -0.03
C LEU A 53 0.74 8.82 0.83
N LYS A 54 0.79 10.06 0.32
CA LYS A 54 1.24 11.22 1.12
C LYS A 54 0.34 11.47 2.32
N ILE A 55 -0.98 11.36 2.15
CA ILE A 55 -1.96 11.49 3.24
C ILE A 55 -1.73 10.41 4.31
N LYS A 56 -1.30 9.21 3.91
CA LYS A 56 -0.93 8.13 4.83
C LYS A 56 0.46 8.29 5.47
N GLY A 57 1.17 9.38 5.19
CA GLY A 57 2.46 9.70 5.80
C GLY A 57 3.68 9.19 5.02
N PHE A 58 3.53 8.73 3.78
CA PHE A 58 4.69 8.35 2.96
C PHE A 58 5.40 9.62 2.44
N PRO A 59 6.71 9.82 2.72
CA PRO A 59 7.44 11.05 2.40
C PRO A 59 7.89 11.07 0.93
N ILE A 60 6.94 11.03 -0.01
CA ILE A 60 7.20 10.93 -1.46
C ILE A 60 7.35 12.31 -2.08
N SER A 61 8.43 12.54 -2.82
CA SER A 61 8.66 13.77 -3.59
C SER A 61 9.19 13.49 -4.99
N TYR A 62 8.92 14.39 -5.93
CA TYR A 62 9.47 14.29 -7.28
C TYR A 62 10.80 15.03 -7.39
N SER A 63 11.88 14.31 -7.70
CA SER A 63 13.20 14.91 -7.96
C SER A 63 13.37 15.19 -9.45
N ARG A 64 13.41 16.46 -9.83
CA ARG A 64 13.68 16.88 -11.23
C ARG A 64 15.08 16.50 -11.68
N LYS A 65 16.07 16.46 -10.77
CA LYS A 65 17.46 16.10 -11.08
C LYS A 65 17.60 14.63 -11.49
N LEU A 66 16.86 13.75 -10.81
CA LEU A 66 16.85 12.30 -11.08
C LEU A 66 15.75 11.90 -12.07
N ASN A 67 14.89 12.85 -12.47
CA ASN A 67 13.68 12.58 -13.22
C ASN A 67 12.88 11.42 -12.60
N SER A 68 12.72 11.42 -11.27
CA SER A 68 12.09 10.30 -10.57
C SER A 68 11.48 10.70 -9.22
N TYR A 69 10.43 10.00 -8.80
CA TYR A 69 9.92 10.03 -7.44
C TYR A 69 10.85 9.29 -6.50
N ILE A 70 11.11 9.90 -5.34
CA ILE A 70 11.97 9.39 -4.29
C ILE A 70 11.27 9.52 -2.93
N TYR A 71 11.71 8.71 -1.97
CA TYR A 71 11.41 8.95 -0.57
C TYR A 71 12.42 9.96 0.00
N ASN A 72 11.94 10.96 0.72
CA ASN A 72 12.79 11.95 1.39
C ASN A 72 13.42 11.39 2.68
N GLU A 73 12.82 10.36 3.26
CA GLU A 73 13.24 9.69 4.49
C GLU A 73 13.14 8.17 4.28
N ASP A 74 13.81 7.40 5.14
CA ASP A 74 13.76 5.94 5.06
C ASP A 74 12.31 5.46 5.33
N CYS A 75 11.78 4.66 4.41
CA CYS A 75 10.38 4.29 4.43
C CYS A 75 10.21 2.87 3.85
N GLU A 76 9.53 2.01 4.60
CA GLU A 76 9.15 0.67 4.16
C GLU A 76 7.63 0.50 4.12
N LEU A 77 7.14 -0.14 3.06
CA LEU A 77 5.74 -0.52 2.91
C LEU A 77 5.58 -2.01 3.21
N GLU A 78 5.04 -2.34 4.37
CA GLU A 78 4.66 -3.70 4.73
C GLU A 78 3.16 -3.91 4.51
N ILE A 79 2.78 -4.95 3.75
CA ILE A 79 1.38 -5.30 3.50
C ILE A 79 1.12 -6.73 3.96
N ILE A 80 0.41 -6.89 5.07
CA ILE A 80 -0.01 -8.19 5.60
C ILE A 80 -1.48 -8.43 5.26
N TYR A 81 -1.80 -9.54 4.60
CA TYR A 81 -3.17 -10.00 4.42
C TYR A 81 -3.32 -11.50 4.72
N SER A 82 -4.43 -11.88 5.35
CA SER A 82 -4.75 -13.26 5.71
C SER A 82 -5.96 -13.75 4.93
N VAL A 83 -5.80 -14.78 4.10
CA VAL A 83 -6.92 -15.44 3.42
C VAL A 83 -7.28 -16.70 4.19
N LYS A 84 -8.56 -16.83 4.57
CA LYS A 84 -9.10 -18.05 5.20
C LYS A 84 -10.33 -18.51 4.43
N LEU A 85 -10.39 -19.80 4.10
CA LEU A 85 -11.59 -20.42 3.56
C LEU A 85 -12.59 -20.55 4.70
N LEU A 86 -13.73 -19.87 4.58
CA LEU A 86 -14.75 -19.88 5.60
C LEU A 86 -15.83 -20.89 5.24
N THR A 87 -15.98 -21.92 6.06
CA THR A 87 -17.15 -22.82 5.99
C THR A 87 -18.42 -22.08 6.42
N ARG A 88 -19.60 -22.57 6.03
CA ARG A 88 -20.90 -21.90 6.27
C ARG A 88 -21.12 -21.55 7.75
N ASN A 89 -20.59 -22.34 8.68
CA ASN A 89 -20.73 -22.13 10.13
C ASN A 89 -19.79 -21.04 10.67
N GLU A 90 -18.69 -20.73 9.98
CA GLU A 90 -17.73 -19.69 10.38
C GLU A 90 -18.16 -18.30 9.91
N LYS A 91 -18.93 -18.20 8.81
CA LYS A 91 -19.48 -16.91 8.33
C LYS A 91 -20.34 -16.21 9.39
N ILE A 92 -21.07 -16.99 10.20
CA ILE A 92 -21.96 -16.46 11.26
C ILE A 92 -21.12 -15.85 12.41
N LYS A 93 -19.93 -16.41 12.70
CA LYS A 93 -19.05 -15.89 13.76
C LYS A 93 -18.40 -14.55 13.40
N ILE A 94 -18.20 -14.26 12.11
CA ILE A 94 -17.55 -13.01 11.68
C ILE A 94 -18.52 -11.82 11.79
N ALA A 95 -19.81 -12.04 11.51
CA ALA A 95 -20.84 -11.01 11.71
C ALA A 95 -21.05 -10.64 13.19
N GLY A 96 -20.62 -11.49 14.13
CA GLY A 96 -20.76 -11.31 15.59
C GLY A 96 -19.54 -10.79 16.34
N CYS A 97 -18.49 -10.32 15.65
CA CYS A 97 -17.22 -9.83 16.20
C CYS A 97 -16.34 -10.84 16.98
N THR A 98 -15.15 -11.11 16.45
CA THR A 98 -13.95 -11.42 17.25
C THR A 98 -12.76 -10.79 16.54
N ILE A 99 -12.33 -9.63 17.02
CA ILE A 99 -11.11 -8.99 16.57
C ILE A 99 -9.96 -9.80 17.14
N LYS A 100 -9.27 -10.59 16.32
CA LYS A 100 -7.94 -11.11 16.69
C LYS A 100 -6.97 -9.96 16.49
N ASN A 101 -6.41 -9.45 17.58
CA ASN A 101 -5.34 -8.45 17.57
C ASN A 101 -4.24 -8.89 16.60
N TYR A 102 -4.07 -8.14 15.51
CA TYR A 102 -2.83 -8.17 14.75
C TYR A 102 -1.80 -7.48 15.64
N PHE A 103 -1.00 -8.29 16.31
CA PHE A 103 0.15 -7.90 17.12
C PHE A 103 1.09 -7.04 16.26
N THR A 104 1.22 -5.75 16.56
CA THR A 104 2.29 -4.92 16.02
C THR A 104 3.49 -5.00 16.99
N PRO A 105 4.66 -5.54 16.57
CA PRO A 105 5.86 -5.52 17.42
C PRO A 105 6.54 -4.15 17.51
N MET A 106 6.04 -3.12 16.83
CA MET A 106 6.76 -1.82 16.72
C MET A 106 6.56 -0.87 17.92
N GLN A 107 5.72 -1.22 18.89
CA GLN A 107 5.50 -0.40 20.10
C GLN A 107 6.45 -0.74 21.27
N LEU A 108 7.36 -1.73 21.13
CA LEU A 108 8.21 -2.17 22.25
C LEU A 108 9.64 -1.60 22.27
N GLU A 109 10.07 -0.86 21.25
CA GLU A 109 11.47 -0.37 21.20
C GLU A 109 11.70 0.93 21.98
N TRP A 110 10.66 1.76 22.15
CA TRP A 110 10.78 3.09 22.77
C TRP A 110 10.66 3.11 24.30
N ARG A 111 10.65 1.95 24.97
CA ARG A 111 10.57 1.84 26.44
C ARG A 111 11.84 1.31 27.10
N LYS A 112 12.97 1.29 26.39
CA LYS A 112 14.28 0.87 26.94
C LYS A 112 15.37 1.95 26.87
N LEU A 113 15.04 3.22 26.66
CA LEU A 113 16.03 4.30 26.58
C LEU A 113 15.88 5.45 27.57
N TYR A 114 15.03 5.34 28.59
CA TYR A 114 15.08 6.17 29.80
C TYR A 114 14.62 5.39 31.02
#